data_AF-A0A800JF74-F1
#
_entry.id   AF-A0A800JF74-F1
#
_cell.length_a   1.000
_cell.length_b   1.000
_cell.length_c   1.000
_cell.angle_alpha   90.00
_cell.angle_beta   90.00
_cell.angle_gamma   90.00
#
_symmetry.space_group_name_H-M   'P 1'
#
loop_
_entity.id
_entity.type
_entity.pdbx_description
1 polymer ?
#
loop_
_entity_poly.entity_id
_entity_poly.type
_entity_poly.pdbx_seq_one_letter_code
_entity_poly.pdbx_strand_id
1 'polypeptide(L)'
;MATILDMPAQTRTRSADTLICHCYQVTASSIRTAIDEGDAETIAEVTRLTAAGSGCGSCQCRIQRLLAGLPAECGPCALCPGCGVMQALCHCKAA
;
A
#
# COMPACT_ATOMS: atom_id res chain seq x y z
N MET A 1 15.29 -32.04 -21.01
CA MET A 1 13.90 -31.59 -21.15
C MET A 1 13.63 -30.63 -19.99
N ALA A 2 13.57 -29.33 -20.26
CA ALA A 2 13.33 -28.31 -19.23
C ALA A 2 11.82 -28.26 -18.94
N THR A 3 11.44 -28.65 -17.73
CA THR A 3 10.05 -28.60 -17.25
C THR A 3 9.71 -27.13 -16.91
N ILE A 4 8.42 -26.77 -17.01
CA ILE A 4 7.80 -25.45 -16.78
C ILE A 4 8.12 -24.79 -15.40
N LEU A 5 8.98 -25.40 -14.59
CA LEU A 5 9.34 -25.01 -13.22
C LEU A 5 10.62 -24.16 -13.17
N ASP A 6 10.66 -23.07 -13.93
CA ASP A 6 11.67 -22.03 -13.71
C ASP A 6 11.07 -20.68 -14.09
N MET A 7 10.03 -20.28 -13.34
CA MET A 7 9.63 -18.87 -13.25
C MET A 7 10.40 -18.26 -12.08
N PRO A 8 11.53 -17.58 -12.30
CA PRO A 8 12.19 -16.86 -11.22
C PRO A 8 11.19 -15.83 -10.70
N ALA A 9 10.91 -15.89 -9.40
CA ALA A 9 10.16 -14.86 -8.70
C ALA A 9 10.99 -13.56 -8.80
N GLN A 10 10.67 -12.73 -9.80
CA GLN A 10 11.40 -11.53 -10.14
C GLN A 10 11.25 -10.48 -9.02
N THR A 11 12.10 -10.57 -8.00
CA THR A 11 12.30 -9.51 -7.02
C THR A 11 13.03 -8.36 -7.71
N ARG A 12 12.26 -7.48 -8.36
CA ARG A 12 12.75 -6.19 -8.84
C ARG A 12 12.96 -5.27 -7.65
N THR A 13 14.10 -5.39 -6.99
CA THR A 13 14.59 -4.34 -6.08
C THR A 13 15.15 -3.21 -6.92
N ARG A 14 14.27 -2.27 -7.25
CA ARG A 14 14.64 -0.87 -7.47
C ARG A 14 13.71 -0.13 -6.52
N SER A 15 14.25 0.67 -5.60
CA SER A 15 13.45 1.55 -4.74
C SER A 15 12.75 2.59 -5.63
N ALA A 16 11.75 2.13 -6.38
CA ALA A 16 10.82 2.95 -7.09
C ALA A 16 9.84 3.42 -6.03
N ASP A 17 9.89 4.72 -5.75
CA ASP A 17 8.96 5.33 -4.84
C ASP A 17 7.52 5.01 -5.27
N THR A 18 6.75 4.41 -4.36
CA THR A 18 5.45 3.83 -4.71
C THR A 18 4.48 4.93 -5.07
N LEU A 19 3.92 4.88 -6.28
CA LEU A 19 2.87 5.80 -6.68
C LEU A 19 1.60 5.51 -5.87
N ILE A 20 1.14 6.49 -5.09
CA ILE A 20 -0.02 6.35 -4.20
C ILE A 20 -1.29 6.89 -4.84
N CYS A 21 -1.22 8.09 -5.42
CA CYS A 21 -2.34 8.72 -6.11
C CYS A 21 -2.09 8.76 -7.61
N HIS A 22 -2.85 7.97 -8.38
CA HIS A 22 -2.73 7.97 -9.84
C HIS A 22 -3.31 9.23 -10.49
N CYS A 23 -4.31 9.88 -9.87
CA CYS A 23 -4.94 11.07 -10.43
C CYS A 23 -3.97 12.27 -10.49
N TYR A 24 -3.25 12.50 -9.41
CA TYR A 24 -2.34 13.65 -9.26
C TYR A 24 -0.86 13.24 -9.30
N GLN A 25 -0.58 11.98 -9.65
CA GLN A 25 0.75 11.40 -9.70
C GLN A 25 1.58 11.58 -8.42
N VAL A 26 0.93 11.50 -7.26
CA VAL A 26 1.58 11.67 -5.95
C VAL A 26 2.11 10.34 -5.45
N THR A 27 3.36 10.34 -4.99
CA THR A 27 4.06 9.16 -4.52
C THR A 27 4.13 9.09 -2.98
N ALA A 28 4.59 7.95 -2.46
CA ALA A 28 4.67 7.71 -1.02
C ALA A 28 5.67 8.66 -0.35
N SER A 29 6.83 8.92 -0.96
CA SER A 29 7.79 9.88 -0.41
C SER A 29 7.21 11.29 -0.30
N SER A 30 6.50 11.78 -1.33
CA SER A 30 5.86 13.11 -1.28
C SER A 30 4.85 13.23 -0.15
N ILE A 31 4.07 12.17 0.11
CA ILE A 31 3.14 12.15 1.25
C ILE A 31 3.90 12.16 2.58
N ARG A 32 4.98 11.38 2.70
CA ARG A 32 5.81 11.36 3.92
C ARG A 32 6.45 12.71 4.20
N THR A 33 6.98 13.37 3.18
CA THR A 33 7.52 14.74 3.28
C THR A 33 6.43 15.72 3.71
N ALA A 34 5.22 15.61 3.15
CA ALA A 34 4.11 16.47 3.57
C ALA A 34 3.66 16.24 5.02
N ILE A 35 3.80 15.00 5.53
CA ILE A 35 3.51 14.68 6.95
C ILE A 35 4.60 15.28 7.85
N ASP A 36 5.88 15.09 7.49
CA ASP A 36 7.03 15.50 8.30
C ASP A 36 7.25 17.02 8.29
N GLU A 37 7.21 17.66 7.13
CA GLU A 37 7.42 19.11 6.99
C GLU A 37 6.16 19.93 7.30
N GLY A 38 4.99 19.34 7.09
CA GLY A 38 3.71 20.02 7.20
C GLY A 38 2.93 19.73 8.47
N ASP A 39 3.45 18.89 9.37
CA ASP A 39 2.74 18.37 10.56
C ASP A 39 1.32 17.89 10.23
N ALA A 40 1.16 17.21 9.09
CA ALA A 40 -0.16 16.77 8.64
C ALA A 40 -0.55 15.46 9.37
N GLU A 41 -1.58 15.53 10.21
CA GLU A 41 -2.08 14.38 10.98
C GLU A 41 -3.35 13.78 10.35
N THR A 42 -3.98 14.50 9.42
CA THR A 42 -5.25 14.11 8.80
C THR A 42 -5.16 13.98 7.28
N ILE A 43 -6.07 13.20 6.69
CA ILE A 43 -6.20 13.08 5.22
C ILE A 43 -6.46 14.46 4.61
N ALA A 44 -7.26 15.30 5.25
CA ALA A 44 -7.60 16.63 4.73
C ALA A 44 -6.35 17.52 4.64
N GLU A 45 -5.48 17.48 5.63
CA GLU A 45 -4.21 18.24 5.62
C GLU A 45 -3.25 17.71 4.57
N VAL A 46 -3.07 16.38 4.48
CA VAL A 46 -2.26 15.76 3.41
C VAL A 46 -2.82 16.12 2.03
N THR A 47 -4.15 16.13 1.87
CA THR A 47 -4.83 16.53 0.63
C THR A 47 -4.55 18.00 0.32
N ARG A 48 -4.56 18.88 1.33
CA ARG A 48 -4.26 20.31 1.14
C ARG A 48 -2.82 20.53 0.67
N LEU A 49 -1.87 19.74 1.17
CA LEU A 49 -0.44 19.87 0.85
C LEU A 49 -0.05 19.18 -0.48
N THR A 50 -0.66 18.03 -0.79
CA THR A 50 -0.22 17.18 -1.92
C THR A 50 -1.27 17.00 -3.02
N ALA A 51 -2.50 17.48 -2.82
CA ALA A 51 -3.68 17.15 -3.63
C ALA A 51 -4.09 15.66 -3.64
N ALA A 52 -3.33 14.76 -3.01
CA ALA A 52 -3.68 13.34 -2.95
C ALA A 52 -4.93 13.15 -2.09
N GLY A 53 -5.95 12.47 -2.64
CA GLY A 53 -7.18 12.14 -1.90
C GLY A 53 -8.42 12.96 -2.31
N SER A 54 -8.26 14.07 -3.04
CA SER A 54 -9.38 14.93 -3.50
C SER A 54 -10.08 14.45 -4.78
N GLY A 55 -9.44 13.55 -5.54
CA GLY A 55 -9.95 13.04 -6.81
C GLY A 55 -10.89 11.85 -6.61
N CYS A 56 -10.54 10.68 -7.17
CA CYS A 56 -11.35 9.47 -7.05
C CYS A 56 -11.39 8.83 -5.63
N GLY A 57 -10.60 9.34 -4.68
CA GLY A 57 -10.57 8.86 -3.29
C GLY A 57 -9.93 7.48 -3.05
N SER A 58 -9.58 6.71 -4.09
CA SER A 58 -9.03 5.34 -3.96
C SER A 58 -7.73 5.25 -3.14
N CYS A 59 -6.96 6.33 -3.10
CA CYS A 59 -5.70 6.42 -2.35
C CYS A 59 -5.88 6.80 -0.88
N GLN A 60 -7.07 7.23 -0.42
CA GLN A 60 -7.29 7.71 0.95
C GLN A 60 -6.96 6.65 2.00
N CYS A 61 -7.32 5.38 1.76
CA CYS A 61 -6.96 4.27 2.65
C CYS A 61 -5.43 4.10 2.78
N ARG A 62 -4.69 4.27 1.67
CA ARG A 62 -3.22 4.20 1.67
C ARG A 62 -2.59 5.38 2.39
N ILE A 63 -3.13 6.59 2.20
CA ILE A 63 -2.71 7.81 2.91
C ILE A 63 -2.91 7.63 4.41
N GLN A 64 -4.06 7.10 4.84
CA GLN A 64 -4.34 6.86 6.25
C GLN A 64 -3.41 5.83 6.88
N ARG A 65 -2.97 4.82 6.12
CA ARG A 65 -1.93 3.89 6.56
C ARG A 65 -0.60 4.60 6.78
N LEU A 66 -0.19 5.46 5.84
CA LEU A 66 1.04 6.26 5.99
C LEU A 66 0.99 7.17 7.22
N LEU A 67 -0.16 7.82 7.48
CA LEU A 67 -0.38 8.61 8.69
C LEU A 67 -0.28 7.75 9.97
N ALA A 68 -0.73 6.50 9.92
CA ALA A 68 -0.60 5.54 11.02
C ALA A 68 0.79 4.88 11.13
N GLY A 69 1.79 5.33 10.35
CA GLY A 69 3.13 4.74 10.33
C GLY A 69 3.20 3.34 9.68
N LEU A 70 2.15 2.93 8.98
CA LEU A 70 2.06 1.65 8.27
C LEU A 70 2.52 1.80 6.81
N PRO A 71 2.96 0.70 6.15
CA PRO A 71 3.23 0.73 4.72
C PRO A 71 1.96 1.04 3.92
N ALA A 72 2.12 1.78 2.83
CA ALA A 72 1.00 2.22 1.98
C ALA A 72 0.27 1.06 1.28
N GLU A 73 0.96 -0.05 1.06
CA GLU A 73 0.36 -1.30 0.62
C GLU A 73 -0.44 -1.91 1.77
N CYS A 74 -1.67 -2.32 1.46
CA CYS A 74 -2.43 -3.17 2.36
C CYS A 74 -1.65 -4.48 2.50
N GLY A 75 -1.49 -4.94 3.75
CA GLY A 75 -0.91 -6.25 4.04
C GLY A 75 -1.68 -7.35 3.31
N PRO A 76 -1.16 -8.59 3.29
CA PRO A 76 -1.75 -9.64 2.51
C PRO A 76 -3.20 -9.85 2.94
N CYS A 77 -4.14 -9.37 2.12
CA CYS A 77 -5.46 -9.95 1.95
C CYS A 77 -5.31 -11.36 1.32
N ALA A 78 -4.27 -12.10 1.72
CA ALA A 78 -4.05 -13.44 1.27
C ALA A 78 -5.14 -14.31 1.89
N LEU A 79 -5.64 -15.19 1.05
CA LEU A 79 -6.58 -16.21 1.46
C LEU A 79 -5.75 -17.30 2.15
N CYS A 80 -6.25 -17.84 3.26
CA CYS A 80 -5.69 -19.03 3.89
C CYS A 80 -5.57 -20.14 2.83
N PRO A 81 -4.40 -20.75 2.63
CA PRO A 81 -4.21 -21.76 1.59
C PRO A 81 -5.02 -23.04 1.82
N GLY A 82 -5.49 -23.28 3.05
CA GLY A 82 -6.32 -24.43 3.38
C GLY A 82 -7.80 -24.25 3.05
N CYS A 83 -8.41 -23.15 3.50
CA CYS A 83 -9.87 -22.95 3.40
C CYS A 83 -10.30 -21.79 2.50
N GLY A 84 -9.36 -20.96 2.01
CA GLY A 84 -9.68 -19.83 1.15
C GLY A 84 -10.35 -18.65 1.86
N VAL A 85 -10.37 -18.59 3.20
CA VAL A 85 -10.87 -17.43 3.95
C VAL A 85 -9.76 -16.40 4.14
N MET A 86 -10.07 -15.09 4.20
CA MET A 86 -9.08 -14.03 4.46
C MET A 86 -8.24 -14.35 5.70
N GLN A 87 -6.92 -14.36 5.57
CA GLN A 87 -5.99 -14.85 6.60
C GLN A 87 -6.14 -14.11 7.93
N ALA A 88 -6.41 -12.80 7.89
CA ALA A 88 -6.64 -11.99 9.09
C ALA A 88 -7.92 -12.36 9.87
N LEU A 89 -8.83 -13.14 9.28
CA LEU A 89 -10.12 -13.54 9.87
C LEU A 89 -10.24 -15.07 10.05
N CYS A 90 -9.22 -15.81 9.64
CA CYS A 90 -9.25 -17.27 9.66
C CYS A 90 -8.95 -17.81 11.06
N HIS A 91 -9.80 -18.72 11.54
CA HIS A 91 -9.62 -19.43 12.82
C HIS A 91 -9.24 -20.91 12.63
N CYS A 92 -8.93 -21.33 11.39
CA CYS A 92 -8.53 -22.70 11.11
C CYS A 92 -7.12 -22.95 11.65
N LYS A 93 -6.95 -23.98 12.50
CA LYS A 93 -5.65 -24.53 12.91
C LYS A 93 -5.04 -25.41 11.80
N ALA A 94 -4.97 -24.93 10.56
CA ALA A 94 -4.33 -25.68 9.49
C ALA A 94 -2.80 -25.72 9.77
N ALA A 95 -2.35 -26.81 10.38
CA ALA A 95 -0.95 -27.16 10.59
C ALA A 95 -0.43 -27.98 9.40
#